data_AF-A0A413L4E5-F1
#
_entry.id   AF-A0A413L4E5-F1
#
_cell.length_a   1.000
_cell.length_b   1.000
_cell.length_c   1.000
_cell.angle_alpha   90.00
_cell.angle_beta   90.00
_cell.angle_gamma   90.00
#
_symmetry.space_group_name_H-M   'P 1'
#
loop_
_entity.id
_entity.type
_entity.pdbx_description
1 polymer ?
#
loop_
_entity_poly.entity_id
_entity_poly.type
_entity_poly.pdbx_seq_one_letter_code
_entity_poly.pdbx_strand_id
1 'polypeptide(L)'
;MIFVLKIAIMRVYLFILVLCCCLLASCSSIGSGFPLEETLTQELMPLQGITNPMLVEIKSPFLILKNWKMHDSIFHIYDLTSHELKWVFGTEGQGPGEFISPSLFQTQLPGILIGDFGKNEVIRFDIDRNGQPVFKESQKLVYDNALYDAAFINDSLYIADPKYMLIPSLYLLARGDSLPRKIWTYRNPNILDYSLDPDKGEVYASENHIVFCYSYKKQIDFMDTAFNLVKRVKFEYDDPTDITGDNYDDVKISYTRGYLGKRYFYAMFLGRSWKKHRENFTKGTFLEVFDLDGNPIIRYYLEGKCPSNFAVDEETFTLYGATEDGEPEDYLLMYKLKGLS
;
A
#
# COMPACT_ATOMS: atom_id res chain seq x y z
N MET A 1 -36.59 -47.21 -21.05
CA MET A 1 -35.22 -47.03 -20.49
C MET A 1 -34.39 -45.97 -21.24
N ILE A 2 -34.40 -45.96 -22.58
CA ILE A 2 -33.62 -45.00 -23.40
C ILE A 2 -34.06 -43.53 -23.22
N PHE A 3 -35.35 -43.27 -22.98
CA PHE A 3 -35.89 -41.92 -22.83
C PHE A 3 -35.48 -41.23 -21.51
N VAL A 4 -35.39 -41.99 -20.42
CA VAL A 4 -34.98 -41.48 -19.10
C VAL A 4 -33.48 -41.14 -19.09
N LEU A 5 -32.67 -41.93 -19.79
CA LEU A 5 -31.23 -41.70 -19.92
C LEU A 5 -30.92 -40.40 -20.70
N LYS A 6 -31.69 -40.10 -21.76
CA LYS A 6 -31.54 -38.84 -22.50
C LYS A 6 -31.87 -37.60 -21.66
N ILE A 7 -32.90 -37.68 -20.82
CA ILE A 7 -33.30 -36.55 -19.93
C ILE A 7 -32.24 -36.32 -18.84
N ALA A 8 -31.68 -37.40 -18.28
CA ALA A 8 -30.60 -37.30 -17.29
C ALA A 8 -29.32 -36.69 -17.89
N ILE A 9 -28.93 -37.12 -19.09
CA ILE A 9 -27.77 -36.58 -19.82
C ILE A 9 -27.97 -35.10 -20.14
N MET A 10 -29.16 -34.71 -20.63
CA MET A 10 -29.47 -33.31 -20.94
C MET A 10 -29.46 -32.39 -19.71
N ARG A 11 -29.88 -32.89 -18.54
CA ARG A 11 -29.81 -32.16 -17.27
C ARG A 11 -28.37 -31.98 -16.77
N VAL A 12 -27.50 -32.97 -16.96
CA VAL A 12 -26.07 -32.86 -16.61
C VAL A 12 -25.37 -31.83 -17.50
N TYR A 13 -25.64 -31.81 -18.81
CA TYR A 13 -25.10 -30.77 -19.69
C TYR A 13 -25.62 -29.37 -19.33
N LEU A 14 -26.89 -29.23 -18.95
CA LEU A 14 -27.43 -27.95 -18.50
C LEU A 14 -26.78 -27.49 -17.19
N PHE A 15 -26.51 -28.41 -16.25
CA PHE A 15 -25.84 -28.11 -14.99
C PHE A 15 -24.36 -27.73 -15.20
N ILE A 16 -23.65 -28.41 -16.10
CA ILE A 16 -22.27 -28.07 -16.48
C ILE A 16 -22.22 -26.72 -17.21
N LEU A 17 -23.21 -26.43 -18.07
CA LEU A 17 -23.31 -25.13 -18.76
C LEU A 17 -23.54 -23.99 -17.77
N VAL A 18 -24.44 -24.18 -16.78
CA VAL A 18 -24.70 -23.20 -15.72
C VAL A 18 -23.47 -23.03 -14.81
N LEU A 19 -22.76 -24.10 -14.45
CA LEU A 19 -21.50 -24.02 -13.70
C LEU A 19 -20.40 -23.27 -14.48
N CYS A 20 -20.30 -23.52 -15.80
CA CYS A 20 -19.38 -22.79 -16.68
C CYS A 20 -19.76 -21.30 -16.80
N CYS A 21 -21.04 -20.97 -16.87
CA CYS A 21 -21.51 -19.58 -16.87
C CYS A 21 -21.26 -18.87 -15.53
N CYS A 22 -21.34 -19.59 -14.39
CA CYS A 22 -20.98 -19.04 -13.08
C CYS A 22 -19.46 -18.84 -12.91
N LEU A 23 -18.63 -19.69 -13.52
CA LEU A 23 -17.16 -19.53 -13.52
C LEU A 23 -16.68 -18.42 -14.48
N LEU A 24 -17.42 -18.16 -15.56
CA LEU A 24 -17.13 -17.05 -16.50
C LEU A 24 -17.68 -15.70 -16.04
N ALA A 25 -18.52 -15.66 -15.01
CA ALA A 25 -19.00 -14.42 -14.39
C ALA A 25 -18.02 -13.80 -13.38
N SER A 26 -16.90 -14.49 -13.07
CA SER A 26 -15.75 -13.92 -12.36
C SER A 26 -14.68 -13.43 -13.36
N CYS A 27 -15.11 -12.69 -14.38
CA CYS A 27 -14.22 -12.09 -15.37
C CYS A 27 -14.47 -10.59 -15.39
N SER A 28 -13.52 -9.84 -14.80
CA SER A 28 -13.29 -8.40 -15.02
C SER A 28 -14.56 -7.59 -15.28
N SER A 29 -15.23 -7.12 -14.24
CA SER A 29 -16.20 -6.04 -14.42
C SER A 29 -15.44 -4.77 -14.76
N ILE A 30 -15.60 -4.24 -15.97
CA ILE A 30 -15.37 -2.80 -16.19
C ILE A 30 -16.43 -2.12 -15.32
N GLY A 31 -15.99 -1.56 -14.20
CA GLY A 31 -16.91 -1.04 -13.19
C GLY A 31 -17.68 0.16 -13.70
N SER A 32 -18.97 0.24 -13.38
CA SER A 32 -19.61 1.53 -13.12
C SER A 32 -18.73 2.30 -12.12
N GLY A 33 -18.62 3.62 -12.27
CA GLY A 33 -17.78 4.47 -11.41
C GLY A 33 -18.12 4.36 -9.92
N PHE A 34 -17.46 5.19 -9.09
CA PHE A 34 -17.73 5.20 -7.66
C PHE A 34 -19.18 5.59 -7.39
N PRO A 35 -19.88 4.89 -6.46
CA PRO A 35 -21.29 5.19 -6.19
C PRO A 35 -21.46 6.53 -5.46
N LEU A 36 -20.40 7.03 -4.83
CA LEU A 36 -20.34 8.31 -4.14
C LEU A 36 -19.06 9.06 -4.56
N GLU A 37 -19.18 10.36 -4.76
CA GLU A 37 -18.05 11.27 -4.94
C GLU A 37 -18.23 12.48 -4.02
N GLU A 38 -17.16 12.88 -3.34
CA GLU A 38 -17.18 13.97 -2.36
C GLU A 38 -15.92 14.84 -2.49
N THR A 39 -16.01 16.11 -2.11
CA THR A 39 -14.85 17.00 -2.04
C THR A 39 -14.47 17.22 -0.59
N LEU A 40 -13.19 17.05 -0.26
CA LEU A 40 -12.64 17.25 1.07
C LEU A 40 -11.69 18.45 1.08
N THR A 41 -11.90 19.34 2.04
CA THR A 41 -10.99 20.44 2.31
C THR A 41 -9.85 19.97 3.21
N GLN A 42 -8.65 20.48 2.93
CA GLN A 42 -7.44 20.19 3.70
C GLN A 42 -7.46 20.90 5.05
N GLU A 43 -7.14 20.16 6.10
CA GLU A 43 -6.74 20.67 7.40
C GLU A 43 -5.26 20.37 7.62
N LEU A 44 -4.63 21.05 8.59
CA LEU A 44 -3.21 20.87 8.91
C LEU A 44 -3.08 20.44 10.37
N MET A 45 -2.46 19.28 10.60
CA MET A 45 -2.06 18.84 11.92
C MET A 45 -0.66 19.38 12.23
N PRO A 46 -0.48 20.25 13.23
CA PRO A 46 0.83 20.82 13.52
C PRO A 46 1.81 19.75 14.02
N LEU A 47 3.07 19.86 13.61
CA LEU A 47 4.19 19.05 14.06
C LEU A 47 5.07 19.88 15.02
N GLN A 48 5.56 19.22 16.05
CA GLN A 48 6.44 19.85 17.05
C GLN A 48 7.91 19.60 16.68
N GLY A 49 8.69 20.68 16.66
CA GLY A 49 10.13 20.63 16.36
C GLY A 49 10.44 20.73 14.86
N ILE A 50 11.69 20.45 14.50
CA ILE A 50 12.11 20.33 13.10
C ILE A 50 11.79 18.90 12.66
N THR A 51 10.98 18.75 11.61
CA THR A 51 10.61 17.43 11.08
C THR A 51 10.82 17.37 9.57
N ASN A 52 10.99 16.17 9.03
CA ASN A 52 11.02 15.94 7.58
C ASN A 52 10.13 14.73 7.27
N PRO A 53 8.81 14.90 7.39
CA PRO A 53 7.85 13.80 7.29
C PRO A 53 8.03 13.03 5.99
N MET A 54 8.15 11.71 6.09
CA MET A 54 8.21 10.86 4.89
C MET A 54 7.19 9.72 4.95
N LEU A 55 7.24 8.87 5.97
CA LEU A 55 6.28 7.78 6.12
C LEU A 55 5.45 8.01 7.37
N VAL A 56 4.15 7.75 7.25
CA VAL A 56 3.18 7.88 8.33
C VAL A 56 2.54 6.52 8.54
N GLU A 57 2.43 6.08 9.78
CA GLU A 57 1.68 4.88 10.16
C GLU A 57 0.77 5.19 11.34
N ILE A 58 -0.38 4.53 11.39
CA ILE A 58 -1.36 4.69 12.47
C ILE A 58 -1.42 3.42 13.31
N LYS A 59 -1.25 3.60 14.63
CA LYS A 59 -1.56 2.63 15.67
C LYS A 59 -2.41 3.34 16.71
N SER A 60 -3.70 3.53 16.39
CA SER A 60 -4.62 4.35 17.18
C SER A 60 -4.49 4.05 18.69
N PRO A 61 -4.36 5.08 19.54
CA PRO A 61 -4.52 6.51 19.24
C PRO A 61 -3.23 7.23 18.79
N PHE A 62 -2.20 6.50 18.35
CA PHE A 62 -0.90 7.06 18.01
C PHE A 62 -0.62 7.11 16.51
N LEU A 63 0.06 8.17 16.09
CA LEU A 63 0.67 8.32 14.78
C LEU A 63 2.17 8.15 14.90
N ILE A 64 2.75 7.29 14.07
CA ILE A 64 4.18 7.07 13.97
C ILE A 64 4.67 7.69 12.68
N LEU A 65 5.62 8.60 12.80
CA LEU A 65 6.20 9.34 11.71
C LEU A 65 7.66 8.93 11.55
N LYS A 66 8.06 8.55 10.34
CA LYS A 66 9.47 8.44 9.96
C LYS A 66 9.89 9.72 9.26
N ASN A 67 10.98 10.31 9.74
CA ASN A 67 11.63 11.46 9.12
C ASN A 67 12.72 11.00 8.14
N TRP A 68 12.86 11.68 6.99
CA TRP A 68 13.86 11.31 5.97
C TRP A 68 15.27 11.84 6.24
N LYS A 69 15.41 13.06 6.76
CA LYS A 69 16.71 13.76 6.91
C LYS A 69 17.24 13.80 8.37
N MET A 70 16.61 13.07 9.28
CA MET A 70 16.98 13.05 10.70
C MET A 70 17.79 11.81 11.02
N HIS A 71 18.89 11.96 11.77
CA HIS A 71 19.84 10.88 12.05
C HIS A 71 19.83 10.39 13.50
N ASP A 72 19.34 11.18 14.46
CA ASP A 72 19.28 10.82 15.89
C ASP A 72 17.86 10.81 16.47
N SER A 73 16.88 11.07 15.60
CA SER A 73 15.46 11.30 15.88
C SER A 73 14.60 10.84 14.70
N ILE A 74 14.94 9.67 14.16
CA ILE A 74 14.37 9.15 12.90
C ILE A 74 12.86 8.95 13.01
N PHE A 75 12.37 8.52 14.18
CA PHE A 75 10.97 8.20 14.40
C PHE A 75 10.35 9.08 15.48
N HIS A 76 9.22 9.70 15.16
CA HIS A 76 8.41 10.49 16.09
C HIS A 76 7.07 9.78 16.34
N ILE A 77 6.56 9.84 17.57
CA ILE A 77 5.24 9.31 17.92
C ILE A 77 4.39 10.45 18.46
N TYR A 78 3.26 10.70 17.81
CA TYR A 78 2.28 11.71 18.21
C TYR A 78 1.01 11.05 18.75
N ASP A 79 0.39 11.69 19.74
CA ASP A 79 -0.97 11.37 20.18
C ASP A 79 -1.97 12.05 19.25
N LEU A 80 -2.88 11.28 18.64
CA LEU A 80 -3.86 11.80 17.68
C LEU A 80 -5.03 12.55 18.35
N THR A 81 -5.19 12.44 19.67
CA THR A 81 -6.23 13.17 20.41
C THR A 81 -5.75 14.56 20.79
N SER A 82 -4.52 14.67 21.30
CA SER A 82 -3.93 15.96 21.71
C SER A 82 -3.08 16.64 20.62
N HIS A 83 -2.70 15.90 19.57
CA HIS A 83 -1.69 16.28 18.58
C HIS A 83 -0.31 16.58 19.18
N GLU A 84 -0.02 16.05 20.37
CA GLU A 84 1.26 16.26 21.04
C GLU A 84 2.28 15.20 20.65
N LEU A 85 3.54 15.64 20.48
CA LEU A 85 4.68 14.73 20.36
C LEU A 85 4.90 14.04 21.71
N LYS A 86 4.82 12.71 21.73
CA LYS A 86 5.01 11.89 22.92
C LYS A 86 6.42 11.35 23.04
N TRP A 87 6.97 10.85 21.93
CA TRP A 87 8.25 10.17 21.91
C TRP A 87 9.02 10.41 20.61
N VAL A 88 10.34 10.41 20.75
CA VAL A 88 11.31 10.49 19.65
C VAL A 88 12.35 9.40 19.88
N PHE A 89 12.68 8.64 18.84
CA PHE A 89 13.68 7.58 18.93
C PHE A 89 14.28 7.25 17.55
N GLY A 90 15.32 6.42 17.58
CA GLY A 90 16.02 5.95 16.39
C GLY A 90 17.23 6.80 16.07
N THR A 91 18.40 6.16 16.13
CA THR A 91 19.69 6.77 15.85
C THR A 91 20.39 5.97 14.78
N GLU A 92 20.94 6.63 13.78
CA GLU A 92 21.74 6.00 12.73
C GLU A 92 23.13 5.63 13.23
N GLY A 93 23.58 4.45 12.86
CA GLY A 93 24.89 3.94 13.22
C GLY A 93 24.97 2.42 13.21
N GLN A 94 26.10 1.90 13.69
CA GLN A 94 26.43 0.47 13.67
C GLN A 94 26.55 -0.12 15.08
N GLY A 95 26.38 0.70 16.12
CA GLY A 95 26.39 0.28 17.51
C GLY A 95 25.14 -0.51 17.92
N PRO A 96 25.16 -1.08 19.14
CA PRO A 96 23.99 -1.76 19.69
C PRO A 96 22.78 -0.83 19.79
N GLY A 97 21.65 -1.21 19.17
CA GLY A 97 20.40 -0.45 19.19
C GLY A 97 20.30 0.70 18.16
N GLU A 98 21.35 0.96 17.39
CA GLU A 98 21.34 1.93 16.28
C GLU A 98 20.79 1.29 15.00
N PHE A 99 20.48 2.08 13.97
CA PHE A 99 19.97 1.62 12.68
C PHE A 99 20.93 1.97 11.55
N ILE A 100 21.10 1.11 10.55
CA ILE A 100 21.94 1.41 9.37
C ILE A 100 21.11 2.09 8.28
N SER A 101 19.96 1.52 7.95
CA SER A 101 19.03 2.09 6.96
C SER A 101 17.61 1.68 7.33
N PRO A 102 16.98 2.34 8.31
CA PRO A 102 15.69 1.93 8.81
C PRO A 102 14.56 2.41 7.89
N SER A 103 13.47 1.65 7.85
CA SER A 103 12.19 2.09 7.28
C SER A 103 11.00 1.60 8.07
N LEU A 104 9.98 2.46 8.13
CA LEU A 104 8.71 2.18 8.76
C LEU A 104 7.85 1.37 7.80
N PHE A 105 7.31 0.24 8.26
CA PHE A 105 6.33 -0.52 7.49
C PHE A 105 4.92 -0.18 7.93
N GLN A 106 4.06 0.10 6.95
CA GLN A 106 2.62 0.23 7.17
C GLN A 106 2.02 -1.18 7.18
N THR A 107 1.42 -1.58 8.29
CA THR A 107 0.97 -2.97 8.49
C THR A 107 -0.22 -3.02 9.44
N GLN A 108 -1.04 -4.06 9.38
CA GLN A 108 -2.12 -4.24 10.37
C GLN A 108 -1.63 -4.91 11.66
N LEU A 109 -0.38 -5.36 11.70
CA LEU A 109 0.24 -5.95 12.87
C LEU A 109 0.23 -4.99 14.08
N PRO A 110 0.10 -5.52 15.30
CA PRO A 110 0.17 -4.70 16.51
C PRO A 110 1.57 -4.09 16.67
N GLY A 111 1.63 -2.87 17.21
CA GLY A 111 2.87 -2.16 17.45
C GLY A 111 3.52 -1.57 16.19
N ILE A 112 4.79 -1.22 16.30
CA ILE A 112 5.62 -0.60 15.26
C ILE A 112 6.49 -1.68 14.63
N LEU A 113 6.50 -1.73 13.31
CA LEU A 113 7.38 -2.60 12.53
C LEU A 113 8.38 -1.75 11.75
N ILE A 114 9.66 -1.94 12.04
CA ILE A 114 10.76 -1.27 11.35
C ILE A 114 11.60 -2.35 10.68
N GLY A 115 11.93 -2.19 9.40
CA GLY A 115 13.00 -2.98 8.79
C GLY A 115 14.24 -2.13 8.61
N ASP A 116 15.38 -2.68 8.98
CA ASP A 116 16.69 -2.10 8.72
C ASP A 116 17.31 -2.81 7.52
N PHE A 117 17.29 -2.14 6.36
CA PHE A 117 17.80 -2.69 5.10
C PHE A 117 19.30 -3.01 5.21
N GLY A 118 20.07 -2.19 5.92
CA GLY A 118 21.51 -2.39 6.07
C GLY A 118 21.85 -3.61 6.94
N LYS A 119 20.92 -4.05 7.79
CA LYS A 119 21.06 -5.25 8.63
C LYS A 119 20.29 -6.47 8.13
N ASN A 120 19.48 -6.30 7.08
CA ASN A 120 18.46 -7.24 6.63
C ASN A 120 17.62 -7.80 7.79
N GLU A 121 17.16 -6.90 8.66
CA GLU A 121 16.55 -7.23 9.95
C GLU A 121 15.22 -6.52 10.13
N VAL A 122 14.25 -7.22 10.73
CA VAL A 122 12.97 -6.66 11.13
C VAL A 122 12.95 -6.53 12.64
N ILE A 123 12.57 -5.35 13.11
CA ILE A 123 12.57 -4.94 14.52
C ILE A 123 11.14 -4.54 14.90
N ARG A 124 10.69 -5.04 16.05
CA ARG A 124 9.35 -4.79 16.56
C ARG A 124 9.38 -4.05 17.88
N PHE A 125 8.51 -3.06 17.96
CA PHE A 125 8.20 -2.37 19.20
C PHE A 125 6.71 -2.50 19.48
N ASP A 126 6.35 -2.88 20.71
CA ASP A 126 5.01 -2.58 21.20
C ASP A 126 4.92 -1.08 21.52
N ILE A 127 3.72 -0.54 21.69
CA ILE A 127 3.50 0.84 22.14
C ILE A 127 2.75 0.78 23.46
N ASP A 128 3.30 1.39 24.50
CA ASP A 128 2.63 1.45 25.80
C ASP A 128 1.46 2.47 25.80
N ARG A 129 0.73 2.52 26.90
CA ARG A 129 -0.41 3.45 27.07
C ARG A 129 -0.06 4.94 26.95
N ASN A 130 1.22 5.30 27.06
CA ASN A 130 1.70 6.69 26.98
C ASN A 130 2.32 7.00 25.61
N GLY A 131 2.28 6.06 24.66
CA GLY A 131 2.93 6.19 23.36
C GLY A 131 4.40 5.79 23.35
N GLN A 132 4.95 5.23 24.44
CA GLN A 132 6.35 4.85 24.51
C GLN A 132 6.60 3.58 23.67
N PRO A 133 7.58 3.58 22.76
CA PRO A 133 7.96 2.37 22.04
C PRO A 133 8.72 1.44 22.99
N VAL A 134 8.24 0.20 23.12
CA VAL A 134 8.84 -0.85 23.95
C VAL A 134 9.39 -1.93 23.04
N PHE A 135 10.72 -2.09 23.02
CA PHE A 135 11.36 -3.13 22.22
C PHE A 135 10.79 -4.51 22.58
N LYS A 136 10.39 -5.26 21.54
CA LYS A 136 9.81 -6.58 21.69
C LYS A 136 10.76 -7.67 21.20
N GLU A 137 11.13 -7.57 19.93
CA GLU A 137 11.99 -8.55 19.28
C GLU A 137 12.71 -7.94 18.08
N SER A 138 13.77 -8.61 17.67
CA SER A 138 14.52 -8.31 16.46
C SER A 138 14.88 -9.62 15.78
N GLN A 139 14.69 -9.69 14.46
CA GLN A 139 14.93 -10.91 13.70
C GLN A 139 15.51 -10.60 12.33
N LYS A 140 16.67 -11.20 12.05
CA LYS A 140 17.26 -11.21 10.71
C LYS A 140 16.43 -12.06 9.75
N LEU A 141 16.21 -11.55 8.56
CA LEU A 141 15.63 -12.30 7.46
C LEU A 141 16.71 -13.14 6.79
N VAL A 142 16.37 -14.38 6.46
CA VAL A 142 17.29 -15.31 5.77
C VAL A 142 17.38 -14.99 4.28
N TYR A 143 16.28 -14.52 3.68
CA TYR A 143 16.25 -14.12 2.29
C TYR A 143 16.91 -12.75 2.10
N ASP A 144 17.89 -12.67 1.20
CA ASP A 144 18.64 -11.43 0.94
C ASP A 144 17.74 -10.37 0.28
N ASN A 145 17.94 -9.11 0.66
CA ASN A 145 17.22 -7.96 0.11
C ASN A 145 15.68 -8.07 0.21
N ALA A 146 15.21 -8.88 1.15
CA ALA A 146 13.80 -9.18 1.39
C ALA A 146 12.94 -7.98 1.75
N LEU A 147 13.56 -6.91 2.26
CA LEU A 147 12.85 -5.78 2.85
C LEU A 147 12.43 -4.73 1.82
N TYR A 148 13.10 -4.65 0.66
CA TYR A 148 12.78 -3.65 -0.35
C TYR A 148 11.33 -3.85 -0.81
N ASP A 149 10.48 -2.85 -0.54
CA ASP A 149 9.05 -2.85 -0.85
C ASP A 149 8.29 -4.06 -0.31
N ALA A 150 8.69 -4.56 0.87
CA ALA A 150 8.04 -5.70 1.50
C ALA A 150 6.64 -5.34 2.05
N ALA A 151 5.72 -6.30 1.95
CA ALA A 151 4.41 -6.20 2.59
C ALA A 151 4.20 -7.39 3.54
N PHE A 152 3.92 -7.11 4.81
CA PHE A 152 3.80 -8.13 5.85
C PHE A 152 2.36 -8.64 5.95
N ILE A 153 2.18 -9.95 5.81
CA ILE A 153 0.88 -10.63 5.99
C ILE A 153 0.61 -10.81 7.47
N ASN A 154 1.58 -11.37 8.19
CA ASN A 154 1.49 -11.60 9.63
C ASN A 154 2.90 -11.70 10.26
N ASP A 155 2.96 -12.22 11.48
CA ASP A 155 4.21 -12.39 12.23
C ASP A 155 5.21 -13.35 11.57
N SER A 156 4.74 -14.27 10.74
CA SER A 156 5.57 -15.30 10.12
C SER A 156 5.80 -15.06 8.64
N LEU A 157 4.83 -14.49 7.94
CA LEU A 157 4.79 -14.38 6.48
C LEU A 157 4.84 -12.94 6.00
N TYR A 158 5.56 -12.75 4.90
CA TYR A 158 5.66 -11.48 4.19
C TYR A 158 5.83 -11.73 2.69
N ILE A 159 5.64 -10.67 1.92
CA ILE A 159 5.84 -10.63 0.48
C ILE A 159 7.03 -9.74 0.22
N ALA A 160 8.01 -10.23 -0.53
CA ALA A 160 9.08 -9.40 -1.08
C ALA A 160 8.80 -9.10 -2.56
N ASP A 161 9.10 -7.88 -2.99
CA ASP A 161 9.22 -7.52 -4.40
C ASP A 161 10.67 -7.10 -4.68
N PRO A 162 11.53 -8.03 -5.14
CA PRO A 162 12.93 -7.72 -5.36
C PRO A 162 13.18 -6.78 -6.54
N LYS A 163 12.14 -6.38 -7.30
CA LYS A 163 12.04 -5.43 -8.46
C LYS A 163 13.15 -5.48 -9.52
N TYR A 164 14.39 -5.29 -9.10
CA TYR A 164 15.61 -5.12 -9.89
C TYR A 164 16.62 -6.28 -9.78
N MET A 165 16.46 -7.19 -8.81
CA MET A 165 17.53 -8.16 -8.48
C MET A 165 17.33 -9.55 -9.08
N LEU A 166 16.08 -9.97 -9.28
CA LEU A 166 15.70 -11.34 -9.62
C LEU A 166 14.54 -11.36 -10.64
N ILE A 167 13.87 -12.51 -10.78
CA ILE A 167 12.65 -12.62 -11.58
C ILE A 167 11.64 -11.60 -11.03
N PRO A 168 11.23 -10.59 -11.80
CA PRO A 168 10.37 -9.53 -11.29
C PRO A 168 8.96 -10.07 -11.02
N SER A 169 8.70 -10.35 -9.76
CA SER A 169 7.54 -11.09 -9.28
C SER A 169 7.44 -10.92 -7.78
N LEU A 170 6.26 -11.13 -7.23
CA LEU A 170 6.06 -11.14 -5.79
C LEU A 170 6.41 -12.51 -5.22
N TYR A 171 7.18 -12.51 -4.15
CA TYR A 171 7.65 -13.73 -3.48
C TYR A 171 7.01 -13.83 -2.10
N LEU A 172 6.19 -14.87 -1.90
CA LEU A 172 5.69 -15.22 -0.57
C LEU A 172 6.79 -15.96 0.20
N LEU A 173 7.19 -15.41 1.33
CA LEU A 173 8.28 -15.88 2.16
C LEU A 173 7.84 -15.99 3.62
N ALA A 174 8.38 -16.97 4.34
CA ALA A 174 8.53 -16.87 5.78
C ALA A 174 9.90 -16.33 6.15
N ARG A 175 10.02 -15.74 7.34
CA ARG A 175 11.26 -15.08 7.81
C ARG A 175 12.52 -15.95 7.74
N GLY A 176 12.36 -17.26 7.96
CA GLY A 176 13.45 -18.23 7.94
C GLY A 176 13.72 -18.88 6.59
N ASP A 177 12.95 -18.55 5.55
CA ASP A 177 13.11 -19.18 4.25
C ASP A 177 14.27 -18.55 3.48
N SER A 178 15.06 -19.38 2.80
CA SER A 178 16.05 -18.95 1.81
C SER A 178 15.51 -18.94 0.38
N LEU A 179 14.29 -19.45 0.15
CA LEU A 179 13.64 -19.53 -1.15
C LEU A 179 12.14 -19.20 -1.02
N PRO A 180 11.51 -18.59 -2.04
CA PRO A 180 10.08 -18.30 -2.03
C PRO A 180 9.23 -19.57 -1.91
N ARG A 181 8.20 -19.53 -1.06
CA ARG A 181 7.18 -20.59 -0.96
C ARG A 181 6.25 -20.59 -2.17
N LYS A 182 5.95 -19.40 -2.68
CA LYS A 182 5.15 -19.17 -3.88
C LYS A 182 5.62 -17.90 -4.57
N ILE A 183 5.49 -17.88 -5.89
CA ILE A 183 5.85 -16.75 -6.74
C ILE A 183 4.62 -16.35 -7.56
N TRP A 184 4.34 -15.06 -7.63
CA TRP A 184 3.33 -14.51 -8.52
C TRP A 184 3.96 -13.48 -9.46
N THR A 185 3.97 -13.80 -10.76
CA THR A 185 4.56 -12.96 -11.80
C THR A 185 3.51 -12.04 -12.39
N TYR A 186 3.68 -10.75 -12.16
CA TYR A 186 2.73 -9.71 -12.58
C TYR A 186 3.23 -8.85 -13.74
N ARG A 187 4.54 -8.86 -14.00
CA ARG A 187 5.18 -8.02 -15.01
C ARG A 187 6.08 -8.82 -15.95
N ASN A 188 6.45 -8.18 -17.07
CA ASN A 188 7.25 -8.84 -18.09
C ASN A 188 8.72 -8.97 -17.62
N PRO A 189 9.26 -10.18 -17.47
CA PRO A 189 10.63 -10.37 -17.01
C PRO A 189 11.71 -9.83 -17.95
N ASN A 190 11.33 -9.49 -19.18
CA ASN A 190 12.25 -8.91 -20.16
C ASN A 190 12.39 -7.38 -20.05
N ILE A 191 11.54 -6.71 -19.27
CA ILE A 191 11.66 -5.27 -18.99
C ILE A 191 12.51 -5.11 -17.73
N LEU A 192 13.80 -4.84 -17.89
CA LEU A 192 14.73 -4.76 -16.75
C LEU A 192 14.45 -3.54 -15.86
N ASP A 193 14.17 -2.39 -16.46
CA ASP A 193 13.87 -1.17 -15.72
C ASP A 193 12.42 -1.17 -15.24
N TYR A 194 12.25 -1.40 -13.94
CA TYR A 194 10.95 -1.39 -13.27
C TYR A 194 10.18 -0.06 -13.46
N SER A 195 10.88 1.07 -13.58
CA SER A 195 10.24 2.38 -13.74
C SER A 195 9.52 2.52 -15.10
N LEU A 196 9.95 1.74 -16.09
CA LEU A 196 9.44 1.72 -17.46
C LEU A 196 8.41 0.60 -17.70
N ASP A 197 8.16 -0.26 -16.71
CA ASP A 197 7.24 -1.38 -16.90
C ASP A 197 5.78 -0.91 -16.80
N PRO A 198 4.93 -1.09 -17.84
CA PRO A 198 3.50 -0.77 -17.78
C PRO A 198 2.74 -1.50 -16.67
N ASP A 199 3.25 -2.64 -16.22
CA ASP A 199 2.70 -3.45 -15.14
C ASP A 199 3.30 -3.13 -13.76
N LYS A 200 4.14 -2.09 -13.64
CA LYS A 200 4.66 -1.67 -12.33
C LYS A 200 3.52 -1.33 -11.36
N GLY A 201 3.71 -1.63 -10.08
CA GLY A 201 2.71 -1.41 -9.04
C GLY A 201 3.23 -1.72 -7.64
N GLU A 202 2.42 -1.42 -6.63
CA GLU A 202 2.78 -1.68 -5.24
C GLU A 202 1.91 -2.77 -4.64
N VAL A 203 2.53 -3.60 -3.78
CA VAL A 203 1.84 -4.63 -3.02
C VAL A 203 1.56 -4.15 -1.60
N TYR A 204 0.37 -4.46 -1.11
CA TYR A 204 -0.05 -4.28 0.27
C TYR A 204 -0.59 -5.61 0.79
N ALA A 205 -0.37 -5.89 2.06
CA ALA A 205 -0.79 -7.14 2.67
C ALA A 205 -1.35 -6.95 4.07
N SER A 206 -2.29 -7.82 4.41
CA SER A 206 -2.83 -8.05 5.74
C SER A 206 -2.90 -9.56 5.98
N GLU A 207 -3.39 -9.96 7.14
CA GLU A 207 -3.50 -11.38 7.51
C GLU A 207 -4.37 -12.20 6.54
N ASN A 208 -5.31 -11.54 5.85
CA ASN A 208 -6.30 -12.20 5.00
C ASN A 208 -6.27 -11.75 3.53
N HIS A 209 -5.65 -10.61 3.22
CA HIS A 209 -5.73 -10.01 1.89
C HIS A 209 -4.35 -9.60 1.38
N ILE A 210 -4.15 -9.78 0.07
CA ILE A 210 -3.07 -9.15 -0.69
C ILE A 210 -3.74 -8.24 -1.71
N VAL A 211 -3.28 -6.99 -1.80
CA VAL A 211 -3.76 -6.02 -2.79
C VAL A 211 -2.56 -5.57 -3.63
N PHE A 212 -2.68 -5.68 -4.95
CA PHE A 212 -1.68 -5.16 -5.89
C PHE A 212 -2.27 -4.02 -6.71
N CYS A 213 -1.64 -2.85 -6.60
CA CYS A 213 -2.15 -1.59 -7.16
C CYS A 213 -1.22 -1.10 -8.27
N TYR A 214 -1.70 -1.04 -9.51
CA TYR A 214 -0.88 -0.72 -10.68
C TYR A 214 -0.66 0.79 -10.84
N SER A 215 0.57 1.20 -11.15
CA SER A 215 0.90 2.63 -11.24
C SER A 215 0.57 3.25 -12.59
N TYR A 216 0.66 2.50 -13.69
CA TYR A 216 0.33 3.02 -15.03
C TYR A 216 -1.05 2.62 -15.52
N LYS A 217 -1.63 1.56 -14.94
CA LYS A 217 -2.97 1.08 -15.27
C LYS A 217 -3.95 1.48 -14.20
N LYS A 218 -5.19 1.83 -14.57
CA LYS A 218 -6.25 2.01 -13.59
C LYS A 218 -6.87 0.66 -13.20
N GLN A 219 -6.04 -0.16 -12.56
CA GLN A 219 -6.34 -1.53 -12.17
C GLN A 219 -5.82 -1.83 -10.76
N ILE A 220 -6.59 -2.61 -10.00
CA ILE A 220 -6.21 -3.14 -8.70
C ILE A 220 -6.61 -4.62 -8.63
N ASP A 221 -5.69 -5.48 -8.22
CA ASP A 221 -5.92 -6.90 -8.03
C ASP A 221 -6.02 -7.21 -6.53
N PHE A 222 -7.16 -7.72 -6.10
CA PHE A 222 -7.43 -8.22 -4.76
C PHE A 222 -7.27 -9.73 -4.75
N MET A 223 -6.45 -10.24 -3.85
CA MET A 223 -6.03 -11.64 -3.78
C MET A 223 -6.12 -12.15 -2.34
N ASP A 224 -6.24 -13.47 -2.20
CA ASP A 224 -5.97 -14.13 -0.92
C ASP A 224 -4.46 -14.18 -0.62
N THR A 225 -4.09 -14.62 0.58
CA THR A 225 -2.68 -14.71 1.02
C THR A 225 -1.86 -15.78 0.29
N ALA A 226 -2.50 -16.59 -0.56
CA ALA A 226 -1.84 -17.52 -1.46
C ALA A 226 -1.72 -16.96 -2.88
N PHE A 227 -1.91 -15.66 -3.12
CA PHE A 227 -1.91 -15.03 -4.46
C PHE A 227 -3.00 -15.55 -5.41
N ASN A 228 -4.08 -16.15 -4.91
CA ASN A 228 -5.20 -16.47 -5.78
C ASN A 228 -6.02 -15.18 -5.97
N LEU A 229 -6.27 -14.81 -7.23
CA LEU A 229 -7.07 -13.63 -7.56
C LEU A 229 -8.51 -13.84 -7.08
N VAL A 230 -8.95 -12.98 -6.15
CA VAL A 230 -10.33 -12.91 -5.68
C VAL A 230 -11.11 -11.98 -6.60
N LYS A 231 -10.58 -10.78 -6.87
CA LYS A 231 -11.22 -9.80 -7.75
C LYS A 231 -10.20 -8.92 -8.44
N ARG A 232 -10.45 -8.63 -9.71
CA ARG A 232 -9.74 -7.59 -10.47
C ARG A 232 -10.68 -6.42 -10.71
N VAL A 233 -10.34 -5.27 -10.14
CA VAL A 233 -11.03 -4.01 -10.38
C VAL A 233 -10.31 -3.30 -11.52
N LYS A 234 -11.00 -3.05 -12.62
CA LYS A 234 -10.46 -2.34 -13.78
C LYS A 234 -11.42 -1.24 -14.21
N PHE A 235 -10.88 -0.05 -14.43
CA PHE A 235 -11.60 1.10 -14.95
C PHE A 235 -11.18 1.40 -16.38
N GLU A 236 -12.02 2.13 -17.11
CA GLU A 236 -11.61 2.73 -18.38
C GLU A 236 -10.52 3.77 -18.12
N TYR A 237 -9.35 3.55 -18.72
CA TYR A 237 -8.19 4.41 -18.63
C TYR A 237 -7.29 4.18 -19.84
N ASP A 238 -6.65 5.25 -20.32
CA ASP A 238 -5.66 5.16 -21.39
C ASP A 238 -4.35 4.60 -20.82
N ASP A 239 -4.31 3.28 -20.64
CA ASP A 239 -3.14 2.55 -20.13
C ASP A 239 -1.95 2.76 -21.10
N PRO A 240 -0.85 3.39 -20.67
CA PRO A 240 0.32 3.57 -21.52
C PRO A 240 1.02 2.22 -21.71
N THR A 241 1.38 1.93 -22.96
CA THR A 241 2.02 0.64 -23.33
C THR A 241 3.47 0.78 -23.76
N ASP A 242 3.92 1.99 -24.09
CA ASP A 242 5.28 2.28 -24.54
C ASP A 242 5.91 3.37 -23.67
N ILE A 243 6.68 2.94 -22.68
CA ILE A 243 7.30 3.79 -21.67
C ILE A 243 8.81 3.62 -21.81
N THR A 244 9.51 4.72 -22.00
CA THR A 244 10.94 4.78 -22.28
C THR A 244 11.59 5.78 -21.35
N GLY A 245 12.92 5.72 -21.25
CA GLY A 245 13.69 6.71 -20.47
C GLY A 245 13.46 8.16 -20.92
N ASP A 246 13.01 8.38 -22.16
CA ASP A 246 12.77 9.72 -22.70
C ASP A 246 11.37 10.26 -22.38
N ASN A 247 10.37 9.38 -22.19
CA ASN A 247 8.97 9.79 -22.04
C ASN A 247 8.35 9.49 -20.66
N TYR A 248 9.02 8.74 -19.79
CA TYR A 248 8.41 8.20 -18.55
C TYR A 248 7.77 9.29 -17.66
N ASP A 249 8.35 10.50 -17.67
CA ASP A 249 7.91 11.61 -16.85
C ASP A 249 6.70 12.37 -17.46
N ASP A 250 6.49 12.21 -18.77
CA ASP A 250 5.35 12.75 -19.53
C ASP A 250 4.16 11.76 -19.55
N VAL A 251 4.39 10.49 -19.25
CA VAL A 251 3.34 9.45 -19.17
C VAL A 251 2.43 9.68 -17.97
N LYS A 252 1.11 9.47 -18.14
CA LYS A 252 0.14 9.60 -17.05
C LYS A 252 0.32 8.48 -16.03
N ILE A 253 0.22 8.84 -14.76
CA ILE A 253 0.21 7.91 -13.64
C ILE A 253 -1.23 7.72 -13.19
N SER A 254 -1.60 6.46 -12.96
CA SER A 254 -2.83 6.08 -12.29
C SER A 254 -2.65 6.15 -10.78
N TYR A 255 -2.26 5.05 -10.13
CA TYR A 255 -2.13 4.98 -8.68
C TYR A 255 -0.70 5.25 -8.23
N THR A 256 -0.52 6.14 -7.25
CA THR A 256 0.81 6.50 -6.74
C THR A 256 1.14 5.79 -5.44
N ARG A 257 0.17 5.65 -4.54
CA ARG A 257 0.33 5.06 -3.21
C ARG A 257 -1.00 4.55 -2.70
N GLY A 258 -0.96 3.54 -1.84
CA GLY A 258 -2.10 2.99 -1.14
C GLY A 258 -1.85 2.82 0.36
N TYR A 259 -2.94 2.60 1.08
CA TYR A 259 -2.96 2.24 2.49
C TYR A 259 -4.02 1.13 2.69
N LEU A 260 -3.59 -0.02 3.21
CA LEU A 260 -4.48 -1.15 3.48
C LEU A 260 -4.91 -1.17 4.94
N GLY A 261 -6.04 -0.50 5.20
CA GLY A 261 -6.71 -0.51 6.51
C GLY A 261 -7.42 -1.83 6.80
N LYS A 262 -7.96 -1.94 8.02
CA LYS A 262 -8.70 -3.14 8.46
C LYS A 262 -10.06 -3.26 7.78
N ARG A 263 -10.64 -2.15 7.30
CA ARG A 263 -11.97 -2.12 6.67
C ARG A 263 -11.90 -1.80 5.19
N TYR A 264 -10.96 -0.95 4.80
CA TYR A 264 -10.88 -0.46 3.43
C TYR A 264 -9.45 -0.44 2.89
N PHE A 265 -9.36 -0.52 1.56
CA PHE A 265 -8.16 -0.13 0.83
C PHE A 265 -8.34 1.29 0.29
N TYR A 266 -7.38 2.15 0.60
CA TYR A 266 -7.36 3.55 0.18
C TYR A 266 -6.25 3.72 -0.87
N ALA A 267 -6.59 4.19 -2.07
CA ALA A 267 -5.65 4.36 -3.17
C ALA A 267 -5.61 5.81 -3.65
N MET A 268 -4.42 6.40 -3.68
CA MET A 268 -4.20 7.73 -4.24
C MET A 268 -4.13 7.63 -5.76
N PHE A 269 -5.05 8.29 -6.45
CA PHE A 269 -5.12 8.38 -7.90
C PHE A 269 -4.71 9.76 -8.39
N LEU A 270 -3.69 9.81 -9.24
CA LEU A 270 -3.12 11.05 -9.77
C LEU A 270 -3.75 11.46 -11.10
N GLY A 271 -3.92 10.53 -12.05
CA GLY A 271 -4.56 10.76 -13.35
C GLY A 271 -3.82 11.72 -14.30
N ARG A 272 -2.61 12.16 -13.93
CA ARG A 272 -1.74 13.07 -14.68
C ARG A 272 -0.29 12.57 -14.63
N SER A 273 0.57 13.12 -15.48
CA SER A 273 1.99 12.79 -15.46
C SER A 273 2.72 13.47 -14.32
N TRP A 274 3.88 12.92 -13.94
CA TRP A 274 4.72 13.51 -12.90
C TRP A 274 5.21 14.90 -13.27
N LYS A 275 5.60 15.12 -14.54
CA LYS A 275 5.92 16.46 -15.05
C LYS A 275 4.83 17.48 -14.77
N LYS A 276 3.58 17.17 -15.13
CA LYS A 276 2.42 18.06 -14.88
C LYS A 276 2.10 18.20 -13.40
N HIS A 277 2.36 17.16 -12.60
CA HIS A 277 2.19 17.25 -11.16
C HIS A 277 3.17 18.24 -10.55
N ARG A 278 4.44 18.19 -10.97
CA ARG A 278 5.48 19.08 -10.45
C ARG A 278 5.34 20.54 -10.88
N GLU A 279 4.68 20.78 -12.02
CA GLU A 279 4.29 22.15 -12.41
C GLU A 279 3.24 22.77 -11.47
N ASN A 280 2.47 21.96 -10.73
CA ASN A 280 1.40 22.46 -9.86
C ASN A 280 1.03 21.47 -8.73
N PHE A 281 1.87 21.40 -7.70
CA PHE A 281 1.70 20.52 -6.55
C PHE A 281 0.50 20.85 -5.65
N THR A 282 -0.09 22.05 -5.79
CA THR A 282 -1.23 22.51 -4.99
C THR A 282 -2.58 22.15 -5.59
N LYS A 283 -2.60 21.47 -6.74
CA LYS A 283 -3.84 20.98 -7.33
C LYS A 283 -4.22 19.63 -6.75
N GLY A 284 -5.46 19.57 -6.30
CA GLY A 284 -6.06 18.42 -5.66
C GLY A 284 -5.90 17.10 -6.41
N THR A 285 -6.00 16.03 -5.64
CA THR A 285 -5.83 14.64 -6.09
C THR A 285 -7.02 13.80 -5.64
N PHE A 286 -7.16 12.59 -6.18
CA PHE A 286 -8.27 11.73 -5.81
C PHE A 286 -7.83 10.65 -4.85
N LEU A 287 -8.56 10.48 -3.75
CA LEU A 287 -8.49 9.29 -2.93
C LEU A 287 -9.65 8.36 -3.31
N GLU A 288 -9.34 7.21 -3.87
CA GLU A 288 -10.30 6.19 -4.24
C GLU A 288 -10.34 5.11 -3.14
N VAL A 289 -11.52 4.82 -2.60
CA VAL A 289 -11.70 3.89 -1.48
C VAL A 289 -12.48 2.66 -1.93
N PHE A 290 -11.97 1.50 -1.55
CA PHE A 290 -12.52 0.18 -1.86
C PHE A 290 -12.73 -0.61 -0.58
N ASP A 291 -13.76 -1.45 -0.50
CA ASP A 291 -13.78 -2.49 0.51
C ASP A 291 -12.73 -3.59 0.20
N LEU A 292 -12.55 -4.52 1.14
CA LEU A 292 -11.55 -5.57 1.00
C LEU A 292 -11.91 -6.65 -0.04
N ASP A 293 -13.17 -6.68 -0.49
CA ASP A 293 -13.62 -7.51 -1.60
C ASP A 293 -13.39 -6.82 -2.97
N GLY A 294 -12.89 -5.58 -2.98
CA GLY A 294 -12.61 -4.81 -4.18
C GLY A 294 -13.86 -4.16 -4.79
N ASN A 295 -14.88 -3.85 -4.01
CA ASN A 295 -15.98 -2.99 -4.47
C ASN A 295 -15.62 -1.51 -4.27
N PRO A 296 -15.79 -0.65 -5.28
CA PRO A 296 -15.63 0.80 -5.13
C PRO A 296 -16.68 1.34 -4.14
N ILE A 297 -16.23 2.09 -3.12
CA ILE A 297 -17.09 2.63 -2.06
C ILE A 297 -17.33 4.12 -2.25
N ILE A 298 -16.26 4.90 -2.36
CA ILE A 298 -16.34 6.36 -2.48
C ILE A 298 -15.05 6.89 -3.10
N ARG A 299 -15.16 8.01 -3.82
CA ARG A 299 -14.02 8.76 -4.32
C ARG A 299 -14.03 10.17 -3.77
N TYR A 300 -12.93 10.56 -3.14
CA TYR A 300 -12.74 11.91 -2.64
C TYR A 300 -11.88 12.72 -3.57
N TYR A 301 -12.29 13.93 -3.90
CA TYR A 301 -11.41 14.97 -4.40
C TYR A 301 -10.80 15.71 -3.20
N LEU A 302 -9.48 15.57 -3.01
CA LEU A 302 -8.73 16.23 -1.94
C LEU A 302 -8.29 17.61 -2.42
N GLU A 303 -8.86 18.68 -1.88
CA GLU A 303 -8.38 20.04 -2.17
C GLU A 303 -6.98 20.28 -1.57
N GLY A 304 -6.17 21.11 -2.22
CA GLY A 304 -4.84 21.47 -1.74
C GLY A 304 -3.72 20.54 -2.20
N LYS A 305 -2.68 20.43 -1.37
CA LYS A 305 -1.47 19.64 -1.67
C LYS A 305 -1.79 18.14 -1.73
N CYS A 306 -1.12 17.42 -2.64
CA CYS A 306 -1.19 15.95 -2.69
C CYS A 306 -0.36 15.33 -1.56
N PRO A 307 -0.91 14.43 -0.73
CA PRO A 307 -0.09 13.58 0.11
C PRO A 307 0.80 12.67 -0.74
N SER A 308 2.11 12.67 -0.49
CA SER A 308 3.06 11.75 -1.14
C SER A 308 2.97 10.36 -0.50
N ASN A 309 2.88 10.34 0.83
CA ASN A 309 2.65 9.17 1.66
C ASN A 309 1.57 9.50 2.68
N PHE A 310 0.74 8.52 3.02
CA PHE A 310 -0.35 8.73 3.96
C PHE A 310 -0.71 7.45 4.69
N ALA A 311 -1.39 7.62 5.82
CA ALA A 311 -2.08 6.55 6.52
C ALA A 311 -3.47 7.03 6.96
N VAL A 312 -4.36 6.08 7.21
CA VAL A 312 -5.74 6.38 7.62
C VAL A 312 -5.99 5.79 8.99
N ASP A 313 -6.46 6.63 9.91
CA ASP A 313 -7.09 6.17 11.14
C ASP A 313 -8.55 5.82 10.85
N GLU A 314 -8.88 4.52 10.80
CA GLU A 314 -10.23 4.02 10.58
C GLU A 314 -11.13 4.10 11.84
N GLU A 315 -10.60 4.48 13.00
CA GLU A 315 -11.44 4.74 14.18
C GLU A 315 -12.12 6.11 14.07
N THR A 316 -11.41 7.10 13.53
CA THR A 316 -11.93 8.46 13.33
C THR A 316 -12.19 8.82 11.87
N PHE A 317 -11.87 7.90 10.94
CA PHE A 317 -11.86 8.12 9.49
C PHE A 317 -11.10 9.39 9.10
N THR A 318 -9.86 9.50 9.58
CA THR A 318 -8.98 10.64 9.29
C THR A 318 -7.76 10.17 8.50
N LEU A 319 -7.50 10.79 7.35
CA LEU A 319 -6.26 10.62 6.60
C LEU A 319 -5.21 11.60 7.12
N TYR A 320 -4.01 11.11 7.36
CA TYR A 320 -2.82 11.89 7.70
C TYR A 320 -1.76 11.66 6.63
N GLY A 321 -1.26 12.75 6.04
CA GLY A 321 -0.37 12.70 4.88
C GLY A 321 0.86 13.59 5.01
N ALA A 322 2.01 13.08 4.60
CA ALA A 322 3.24 13.85 4.40
C ALA A 322 3.28 14.40 2.96
N THR A 323 3.95 15.53 2.73
CA THR A 323 4.21 16.04 1.36
C THR A 323 5.55 15.58 0.80
N GLU A 324 5.82 15.82 -0.48
CA GLU A 324 7.00 15.30 -1.21
C GLU A 324 8.20 16.25 -1.13
N ASP A 325 8.08 17.32 -0.33
CA ASP A 325 8.84 18.54 -0.55
C ASP A 325 10.31 18.35 -0.11
N GLY A 326 10.62 17.30 0.65
CA GLY A 326 11.96 16.99 1.18
C GLY A 326 12.52 18.04 2.13
N GLU A 327 11.89 19.19 2.24
CA GLU A 327 12.19 20.27 3.15
C GLU A 327 11.60 20.02 4.53
N PRO A 328 12.10 20.72 5.56
CA PRO A 328 11.48 20.65 6.87
C PRO A 328 10.04 21.13 6.83
N GLU A 329 9.16 20.37 7.45
CA GLU A 329 7.73 20.70 7.56
C GLU A 329 7.35 20.85 9.03
N ASP A 330 6.38 21.72 9.28
CA ASP A 330 5.79 21.97 10.59
C ASP A 330 4.35 21.46 10.68
N TYR A 331 3.89 20.66 9.70
CA TYR A 331 2.56 20.05 9.70
C TYR A 331 2.51 18.73 8.92
N LEU A 332 1.45 17.95 9.16
CA LEU A 332 0.92 16.94 8.24
C LEU A 332 -0.37 17.44 7.61
N LEU A 333 -0.63 16.99 6.39
CA LEU A 333 -1.93 17.14 5.75
C LEU A 333 -2.94 16.26 6.47
N MET A 334 -4.12 16.80 6.77
CA MET A 334 -5.20 16.07 7.42
C MET A 334 -6.50 16.22 6.63
N TYR A 335 -7.21 15.10 6.42
CA TYR A 335 -8.52 15.10 5.77
C TYR A 335 -9.49 14.21 6.52
N LYS A 336 -10.70 14.71 6.80
CA LYS A 336 -11.79 13.94 7.42
C LYS A 336 -12.60 13.22 6.34
N LEU A 337 -12.53 11.89 6.32
CA LEU A 337 -13.16 11.03 5.31
C LEU A 337 -14.63 10.77 5.67
N LYS A 338 -15.53 11.58 5.13
CA LYS A 338 -16.98 11.52 5.39
C LYS A 338 -17.64 10.39 4.59
N GLY A 339 -18.61 9.69 5.18
CA GLY A 339 -19.41 8.67 4.47
C GLY A 339 -18.84 7.25 4.51
N LEU A 340 -17.78 7.01 5.29
CA LEU A 340 -17.29 5.67 5.65
C LEU A 340 -17.79 5.27 7.04
N SER A 341 -17.84 3.97 7.33
CA SER A 341 -18.48 3.43 8.54
C SER A 341 -17.68 2.37 9.27
#